data_AF-A0A8J2KEM8-F1
#
_entry.id   AF-A0A8J2KEM8-F1
#
_cell.length_a   1.000
_cell.length_b   1.000
_cell.length_c   1.000
_cell.angle_alpha   90.00
_cell.angle_beta   90.00
_cell.angle_gamma   90.00
#
_symmetry.space_group_name_H-M   'P 1'
#
loop_
_entity.id
_entity.type
_entity.pdbx_description
1 polymer ?
#
loop_
_entity_poly.entity_id
_entity_poly.type
_entity_poly.pdbx_seq_one_letter_code
_entity_poly.pdbx_strand_id
1 'polypeptide(L)' 'MHSGARRFVVLDIGAPVLLTDMVIPSCNDLVSLSIDIWVHQEETDGQRLIVASDIFMRSSVICDLQPPLFADTS' A
#
# COMPACT_ATOMS: atom_id res chain seq x y z
N MET A 1 4.35 -26.27 7.21
CA MET A 1 4.67 -24.85 7.00
C MET A 1 3.85 -24.09 8.02
N HIS A 2 4.51 -23.58 9.06
CA HIS A 2 3.86 -22.98 10.22
C HIS A 2 3.14 -21.69 9.78
N SER A 3 1.95 -21.46 10.33
CA SER A 3 1.06 -20.31 10.09
C SER A 3 1.82 -19.05 9.70
N GLY A 4 1.57 -18.53 8.49
CA GLY A 4 2.24 -17.35 7.95
C GLY A 4 2.00 -16.14 8.86
N ALA A 5 3.00 -15.77 9.64
CA ALA A 5 2.95 -14.56 10.44
C ALA A 5 2.88 -13.36 9.48
N ARG A 6 1.70 -12.74 9.37
CA ARG A 6 1.53 -11.47 8.65
C ARG A 6 2.23 -10.39 9.47
N ARG A 7 3.36 -9.92 8.97
CA ARG A 7 4.06 -8.76 9.52
C ARG A 7 3.67 -7.54 8.72
N PHE A 8 3.52 -6.42 9.39
CA PHE A 8 3.31 -5.12 8.75
C PHE A 8 4.20 -4.08 9.41
N VAL A 9 4.46 -3.02 8.66
CA VAL A 9 5.11 -1.81 9.13
C VAL A 9 4.26 -0.65 8.67
N VAL A 10 4.25 0.44 9.44
CA VAL A 10 3.62 1.69 9.04
C VAL A 10 4.73 2.66 8.67
N LEU A 11 4.67 3.21 7.47
CA LEU A 11 5.51 4.32 7.06
C LEU A 11 4.73 5.61 7.27
N ASP A 12 5.11 6.37 8.29
CA ASP A 12 4.57 7.71 8.51
C ASP A 12 5.43 8.74 7.75
N ILE A 13 4.78 9.50 6.87
CA ILE A 13 5.41 10.56 6.08
C ILE A 13 5.54 11.87 6.88
N GLY A 14 4.81 12.01 7.99
CA GLY A 14 4.80 13.19 8.86
C GLY A 14 3.99 14.38 8.34
N ALA A 15 3.44 14.27 7.13
CA ALA A 15 2.54 15.26 6.53
C ALA A 15 1.69 14.62 5.42
N PRO A 16 0.54 15.21 5.06
CA PRO A 16 -0.21 14.81 3.87
C PRO A 16 0.65 14.98 2.61
N VAL A 17 0.75 13.91 1.80
CA VAL A 17 1.48 13.92 0.54
C VAL A 17 0.61 13.40 -0.60
N LEU A 18 0.83 13.94 -1.79
CA LEU A 18 0.30 13.35 -3.01
C LEU A 18 1.21 12.19 -3.43
N LEU A 19 0.77 10.97 -3.14
CA LEU A 19 1.45 9.76 -3.60
C LEU A 19 1.11 9.53 -5.08
N THR A 20 2.10 9.66 -5.98
CA THR A 20 1.91 9.49 -7.43
C THR A 20 2.38 8.12 -7.90
N ASP A 21 3.53 7.67 -7.40
CA ASP A 21 4.19 6.46 -7.88
C ASP A 21 4.79 5.67 -6.71
N MET A 22 4.84 4.36 -6.84
CA MET A 22 5.41 3.46 -5.84
C MET A 22 6.07 2.27 -6.53
N VAL A 23 7.29 1.95 -6.11
CA VAL A 23 8.02 0.76 -6.56
C VAL A 23 8.33 -0.11 -5.36
N ILE A 24 7.86 -1.35 -5.40
CA ILE A 24 8.22 -2.38 -4.42
C ILE A 24 9.06 -3.44 -5.14
N PRO A 25 10.36 -3.57 -4.80
CA PRO A 25 11.19 -4.66 -5.32
C PRO A 25 10.65 -6.03 -4.97
N SER A 26 10.91 -7.04 -5.81
CA SER A 26 10.57 -8.42 -5.48
C SER A 26 11.30 -8.89 -4.21
N CYS A 27 10.62 -9.68 -3.39
CA CYS A 27 11.19 -10.22 -2.15
C CYS A 27 10.91 -11.73 -2.03
N ASN A 28 11.96 -12.54 -2.14
CA ASN A 28 11.84 -14.01 -2.13
C ASN A 28 11.35 -14.58 -0.79
N ASP A 29 11.48 -13.82 0.29
CA ASP A 29 11.07 -14.23 1.64
C ASP A 29 9.58 -13.96 1.90
N LEU A 30 8.90 -13.23 1.00
CA LEU A 30 7.49 -12.86 1.11
C LEU A 30 6.65 -13.56 0.05
N VAL A 31 5.57 -14.21 0.47
CA VAL A 31 4.62 -14.82 -0.47
C VAL A 31 3.74 -13.76 -1.13
N SER A 32 3.19 -12.86 -0.33
CA SER A 32 2.27 -11.82 -0.78
C SER A 32 2.49 -10.52 -0.03
N LEU A 33 1.99 -9.44 -0.63
CA LEU A 33 2.03 -8.09 -0.10
C LEU A 33 0.66 -7.43 -0.27
N SER A 34 0.26 -6.64 0.72
CA SER A 34 -0.83 -5.69 0.57
C SER A 34 -0.37 -4.34 1.09
N ILE A 35 -0.79 -3.27 0.42
CA ILE A 35 -0.46 -1.91 0.79
C ILE A 35 -1.78 -1.18 1.01
N ASP A 36 -1.96 -0.73 2.24
CA ASP A 36 -3.11 0.05 2.68
C ASP A 36 -2.62 1.48 2.93
N ILE A 37 -3.41 2.49 2.56
CA ILE A 37 -3.10 3.92 2.71
C ILE A 37 -4.22 4.63 3.47
N TRP A 38 -3.88 5.63 4.28
CA TRP A 38 -4.83 6.47 5.02
C TRP A 38 -4.18 7.81 5.34
N VAL A 39 -4.99 8.83 5.63
CA VAL A 39 -4.51 10.16 6.08
C VAL A 39 -4.69 10.31 7.59
N HIS A 40 -5.80 9.81 8.15
CA HIS A 40 -6.09 9.96 9.57
C HIS A 40 -5.82 8.67 10.34
N GLN A 41 -6.57 7.61 10.04
CA GLN A 41 -6.46 6.31 10.71
C GLN A 41 -6.95 5.21 9.77
N GLU A 42 -6.32 4.04 9.82
CA GLU A 42 -6.70 2.87 9.01
C GLU A 42 -8.21 2.57 9.08
N GLU A 43 -8.82 2.67 10.25
CA GLU A 43 -10.27 2.41 10.45
C GLU A 43 -11.19 3.54 9.93
N THR A 44 -10.65 4.75 9.72
CA THR A 44 -11.44 5.94 9.35
C THR A 44 -11.45 6.13 7.84
N ASP A 45 -10.28 6.12 7.22
CA ASP A 45 -10.07 6.44 5.81
C ASP A 45 -9.08 5.48 5.13
N GLY A 46 -8.85 4.31 5.72
CA GLY A 46 -8.04 3.25 5.15
C GLY A 46 -8.57 2.74 3.82
N GLN A 47 -7.69 2.72 2.82
CA GLN A 47 -7.96 2.18 1.50
C GLN A 47 -6.86 1.22 1.09
N ARG A 48 -7.27 0.06 0.56
CA ARG A 48 -6.33 -0.90 -0.01
C ARG A 48 -5.93 -0.46 -1.40
N LEU A 49 -4.66 -0.08 -1.53
CA LEU A 49 -4.10 0.38 -2.78
C LEU A 49 -3.71 -0.79 -3.69
N ILE A 50 -2.97 -1.77 -3.14
CA ILE A 50 -2.45 -2.92 -3.91
C ILE A 50 -2.60 -4.21 -3.14
N VAL A 51 -2.85 -5.31 -3.88
CA VAL A 51 -2.61 -6.69 -3.44
C VAL A 51 -1.74 -7.37 -4.48
N ALA A 52 -0.58 -7.87 -4.06
CA ALA A 52 0.31 -8.69 -4.87
C ALA A 52 0.41 -10.08 -4.23
N SER A 53 -0.03 -11.12 -4.94
CA SER A 53 0.02 -12.51 -4.45
C SER A 53 1.32 -13.23 -4.83
N ASP A 54 2.18 -12.57 -5.62
CA ASP A 54 3.37 -13.11 -6.24
C ASP A 54 4.57 -12.15 -6.14
N ILE A 55 4.68 -11.42 -5.03
CA ILE A 55 5.75 -10.43 -4.80
C ILE A 55 7.15 -11.04 -4.81
N PHE A 56 7.28 -12.35 -4.58
CA PHE A 56 8.54 -13.08 -4.73
C PHE A 56 8.99 -13.24 -6.19
N MET A 57 8.08 -13.13 -7.17
CA MET A 57 8.42 -13.37 -8.57
C MET A 57 8.81 -12.10 -9.34
N ARG A 58 8.14 -10.97 -9.06
CA ARG A 58 8.38 -9.70 -9.77
C ARG A 58 8.19 -8.48 -8.88
N SER A 59 8.96 -7.43 -9.17
CA SER A 59 8.75 -6.12 -8.58
C SER A 59 7.35 -5.59 -8.97
N SER A 60 6.69 -4.93 -8.02
CA SER A 60 5.44 -4.23 -8.26
C SER A 60 5.73 -2.76 -8.51
N VAL A 61 5.31 -2.27 -9.67
CA VAL A 61 5.43 -0.85 -10.04
C VAL A 61 4.02 -0.30 -10.19
N ILE A 62 3.74 0.76 -9.45
CA ILE A 62 2.48 1.50 -9.52
C ILE A 62 2.84 2.92 -9.94
N CYS A 63 2.17 3.39 -10.98
CA CYS A 63 2.36 4.73 -11.51
C CYS A 63 1.01 5.44 -11.60
N ASP A 64 1.08 6.76 -11.70
CA ASP A 64 -0.07 7.62 -11.98
C ASP A 64 -1.23 7.41 -10.99
N LEU A 65 -0.90 7.20 -9.70
CA LEU A 65 -1.88 7.16 -8.63
C LEU A 65 -2.59 8.51 -8.58
N GLN A 66 -3.84 8.50 -9.01
CA GLN A 66 -4.71 9.64 -8.90
C GLN A 66 -5.33 9.65 -7.51
N PRO A 67 -5.40 10.82 -6.85
CA PRO A 67 -6.17 10.91 -5.62
C PRO A 67 -7.61 10.49 -5.93
N PRO A 68 -8.33 9.90 -4.96
CA PRO A 68 -9.77 9.73 -5.09
C PRO A 68 -10.39 11.06 -5.49
N LEU A 69 -11.32 11.04 -6.44
CA LEU A 69 -12.10 12.24 -6.76
C LEU A 69 -12.90 12.61 -5.51
N PHE A 70 -12.36 13.51 -4.69
CA PHE A 70 -13.11 14.12 -3.62
C PHE A 70 -14.06 15.12 -4.29
N ALA A 71 -15.34 14.77 -4.34
CA ALA A 71 -16.38 15.76 -4.56
C ALA A 71 -16.27 16.75 -3.41
N ASP A 72 -15.94 18.00 -3.71
CA ASP A 72 -16.00 19.12 -2.76
C ASP A 72 -17.42 19.20 -2.20
N THR A 73 -17.71 18.53 -1.09
CA THR A 73 -18.91 18.82 -0.31
C THR A 73 -18.62 20.06 0.51
N SER A 74 -18.86 21.22 -0.12
CA SER A 74 -19.08 22.51 0.53
C SER A 74 -20.27 22.47 1.48
#